data_AF-A0A938I8T8-F1
#
_entry.id   AF-A0A938I8T8-F1
#
_cell.length_a   1.000
_cell.length_b   1.000
_cell.length_c   1.000
_cell.angle_alpha   90.00
_cell.angle_beta   90.00
_cell.angle_gamma   90.00
#
_symmetry.space_group_name_H-M   'P 1'
#
loop_
_entity.id
_entity.type
_entity.pdbx_description
1 polymer ?
#
loop_
_entity_poly.entity_id
_entity_poly.type
_entity_poly.pdbx_seq_one_letter_code
_entity_poly.pdbx_strand_id
1 'polypeptide(L)'
;MYKLMFSGGGIVKSCGLIAALSLGVLLMTTTVFADDFALHLRFQQERSVGSGFFRSQNRNENWSAKETAFVVCDVWDAHHCLNAVRRLEEFAPRMNDVLKEARKRGATIIHSPSDCMAAYEEHGARKRAINAPAAKVRPKDVEFWCSRIPSEEKAAYPIDQSDGGEDDDPAEHAEWAAKLKSMGRNPGMPWKTQSKLIEIDADRDFISDRGEEVWNVLESRGIKNVVLVGVHLNMCVLGRPFGLRQMVRNGKNVALMRDMTDCMYNPKRWPYVDHFTGNDLVVAHVERFVCPTITSDQLLGGEPFRSKYESQVAKRLGSPSRQPHEDWTPIAVPSKWSETSAGFGTMAGPMWYRCVVRLPKNWANGETLRLRNASDEPAKVWLNGHLAKSISSANESTHQFPTESLIADDYSLLVLRIEHRNGEIGIKTPPVLVSGSQQLELKGRWQFRLGDDKSWSNIPLPAKFGGSTDILFEPK
;
A
#
# COMPACT_ATOMS: atom_id res chain seq x y z
N MET A 1 61.77 -41.18 81.21
CA MET A 1 62.44 -42.41 80.74
C MET A 1 61.38 -43.51 80.67
N TYR A 2 61.21 -44.11 79.48
CA TYR A 2 60.44 -45.32 79.13
C TYR A 2 58.90 -45.32 79.34
N LYS A 3 58.04 -45.22 78.29
CA LYS A 3 57.69 -46.17 77.16
C LYS A 3 56.76 -47.28 77.71
N LEU A 4 55.52 -47.50 77.28
CA LEU A 4 54.98 -48.09 76.02
C LEU A 4 53.42 -47.97 76.07
N MET A 5 52.69 -47.59 75.01
CA MET A 5 52.15 -48.41 73.89
C MET A 5 51.12 -49.52 74.27
N PHE A 6 49.82 -49.33 73.98
CA PHE A 6 49.03 -49.88 72.83
C PHE A 6 47.51 -50.06 73.10
N SER A 7 46.73 -49.72 72.05
CA SER A 7 45.44 -50.26 71.59
C SER A 7 44.11 -49.95 72.31
N GLY A 8 43.09 -49.62 71.51
CA GLY A 8 41.68 -49.88 71.85
C GLY A 8 40.65 -48.85 71.35
N GLY A 9 40.07 -49.11 70.18
CA GLY A 9 38.65 -48.91 69.80
C GLY A 9 37.94 -47.56 69.99
N GLY A 10 37.29 -47.05 68.93
CA GLY A 10 36.21 -46.06 69.11
C GLY A 10 35.80 -45.23 67.89
N ILE A 11 34.98 -45.81 67.02
CA ILE A 11 33.75 -45.26 66.42
C ILE A 11 33.73 -43.77 65.95
N VAL A 12 33.74 -43.62 64.63
CA VAL A 12 32.91 -42.74 63.75
C VAL A 12 32.35 -41.44 64.35
N LYS A 13 32.77 -40.29 63.80
CA LYS A 13 31.88 -39.15 63.47
C LYS A 13 32.45 -38.33 62.31
N SER A 14 31.59 -38.16 61.31
CA SER A 14 31.81 -37.66 59.96
C SER A 14 32.00 -36.14 59.90
N CYS A 15 32.81 -35.73 58.93
CA CYS A 15 33.12 -34.36 58.52
C CYS A 15 31.89 -33.52 58.13
N GLY A 16 31.98 -32.22 58.42
CA GLY A 16 31.21 -31.17 57.76
C GLY A 16 32.08 -29.92 57.61
N LEU A 17 32.82 -29.83 56.51
CA LEU A 17 33.55 -28.64 56.08
C LEU A 17 32.60 -27.82 55.19
N ILE A 18 32.18 -26.64 55.65
CA ILE A 18 31.35 -25.73 54.86
C ILE A 18 32.28 -24.93 53.93
N ALA A 19 32.26 -25.26 52.64
CA ALA A 19 32.85 -24.44 51.58
C ALA A 19 31.79 -23.45 51.07
N ALA A 20 32.03 -22.16 51.30
CA ALA A 20 31.20 -21.08 50.75
C ALA A 20 31.52 -20.88 49.27
N LEU A 21 30.61 -21.29 48.38
CA LEU A 21 30.65 -20.97 46.96
C LEU A 21 29.97 -19.60 46.75
N SER A 22 30.76 -18.55 46.57
CA SER A 22 30.28 -17.24 46.13
C SER A 22 29.97 -17.27 44.64
N LEU A 23 28.69 -17.47 44.31
CA LEU A 23 28.15 -17.43 42.95
C LEU A 23 28.02 -15.97 42.50
N GLY A 24 28.97 -15.50 41.70
CA GLY A 24 28.90 -14.19 41.04
C GLY A 24 27.81 -14.21 39.96
N VAL A 25 26.64 -13.65 40.27
CA VAL A 25 25.59 -13.39 39.28
C VAL A 25 26.02 -12.18 38.45
N LEU A 26 26.48 -12.43 37.22
CA LEU A 26 26.72 -11.41 36.22
C LEU A 26 25.38 -10.95 35.65
N LEU A 27 24.77 -9.93 36.27
CA LEU A 27 23.60 -9.24 35.71
C LEU A 27 24.03 -8.46 34.46
N MET A 28 23.79 -9.03 33.27
CA MET A 28 23.77 -8.24 32.04
C MET A 28 22.54 -7.34 32.05
N THR A 29 22.68 -6.11 32.53
CA THR A 29 21.67 -5.08 32.38
C THR A 29 21.68 -4.60 30.93
N THR A 30 20.77 -5.09 30.12
CA THR A 30 20.39 -4.40 28.88
C THR A 30 19.68 -3.12 29.28
N THR A 31 20.35 -1.97 29.15
CA THR A 31 19.71 -0.67 29.35
C THR A 31 18.74 -0.44 28.19
N VAL A 32 17.49 -0.84 28.39
CA VAL A 32 16.36 -0.31 27.63
C VAL A 32 16.25 1.15 28.06
N PHE A 33 16.66 2.09 27.21
CA PHE A 33 16.42 3.50 27.49
C PHE A 33 14.91 3.73 27.48
N ALA A 34 14.38 4.40 28.50
CA ALA A 34 12.95 4.60 28.72
C ALA A 34 12.23 5.36 27.57
N ASP A 35 13.00 5.87 26.60
CA ASP A 35 12.51 6.58 25.42
C ASP A 35 12.32 5.67 24.19
N ASP A 36 12.73 4.40 24.20
CA ASP A 36 12.64 3.52 23.02
C ASP A 36 11.24 2.88 22.86
N PHE A 37 10.94 2.39 21.66
CA PHE A 37 9.68 1.70 21.34
C PHE A 37 9.86 0.19 21.42
N ALA A 38 9.28 -0.43 22.45
CA ALA A 38 9.10 -1.88 22.50
C ALA A 38 7.87 -2.28 21.67
N LEU A 39 8.10 -2.86 20.50
CA LEU A 39 7.09 -3.15 19.50
C LEU A 39 6.87 -4.64 19.32
N HIS A 40 5.60 -5.02 19.19
CA HIS A 40 5.13 -6.33 18.76
C HIS A 40 4.69 -6.24 17.30
N LEU A 41 5.64 -6.50 16.40
CA LEU A 41 5.43 -6.45 14.96
C LEU A 41 4.65 -7.68 14.49
N ARG A 42 3.46 -7.47 13.90
CA ARG A 42 2.63 -8.52 13.30
C ARG A 42 2.90 -8.63 11.81
N PHE A 43 3.13 -9.83 11.30
CA PHE A 43 3.29 -10.12 9.86
C PHE A 43 2.62 -11.45 9.51
N GLN A 44 2.47 -11.73 8.21
CA GLN A 44 1.92 -12.99 7.73
C GLN A 44 2.93 -13.72 6.86
N GLN A 45 3.07 -15.01 7.09
CA GLN A 45 3.93 -15.87 6.28
C GLN A 45 3.11 -17.04 5.75
N GLU A 46 3.43 -17.47 4.54
CA GLU A 46 2.88 -18.67 3.96
C GLU A 46 3.25 -19.90 4.80
N ARG A 47 2.28 -20.81 5.05
CA ARG A 47 2.48 -22.01 5.87
C ARG A 47 3.49 -22.97 5.25
N SER A 48 3.40 -23.12 3.94
CA SER A 48 4.35 -23.83 3.08
C SER A 48 4.39 -23.12 1.73
N VAL A 49 5.57 -23.14 1.09
CA VAL A 49 5.82 -22.43 -0.17
C VAL A 49 4.81 -22.86 -1.23
N GLY A 50 4.07 -21.91 -1.78
CA GLY A 50 3.09 -22.13 -2.85
C GLY A 50 1.74 -22.69 -2.41
N SER A 51 1.45 -22.76 -1.10
CA SER A 51 0.17 -23.23 -0.58
C SER A 51 -0.98 -22.22 -0.70
N GLY A 52 -0.68 -20.92 -0.80
CA GLY A 52 -1.65 -19.83 -0.73
C GLY A 52 -2.25 -19.61 0.67
N PHE A 53 -1.87 -20.40 1.67
CA PHE A 53 -2.38 -20.30 3.03
C PHE A 53 -1.40 -19.58 3.94
N PHE A 54 -1.82 -18.44 4.49
CA PHE A 54 -0.99 -17.60 5.34
C PHE A 54 -1.34 -17.78 6.82
N ARG A 55 -0.33 -17.63 7.69
CA ARG A 55 -0.51 -17.56 9.16
C ARG A 55 0.08 -16.26 9.68
N SER A 56 -0.61 -15.63 10.63
CA SER A 56 -0.07 -14.49 11.38
C SER A 56 1.03 -14.95 12.32
N GLN A 57 2.08 -14.16 12.41
CA GLN A 57 3.21 -14.32 13.31
C GLN A 57 3.54 -12.96 13.93
N ASN A 58 4.22 -12.99 15.07
CA ASN A 58 4.68 -11.79 15.75
C ASN A 58 6.19 -11.85 15.97
N ARG A 59 6.85 -10.70 15.92
CA ARG A 59 8.25 -10.53 16.30
C ARG A 59 8.37 -9.32 17.23
N ASN A 60 9.09 -9.50 18.32
CA ASN A 60 9.38 -8.40 19.25
C ASN A 60 10.60 -7.64 18.75
N GLU A 61 10.50 -6.31 18.74
CA GLU A 61 11.62 -5.42 18.41
C GLU A 61 11.67 -4.24 19.36
N ASN A 62 12.88 -3.73 19.58
CA ASN A 62 13.09 -2.48 20.30
C ASN A 62 13.67 -1.47 19.32
N TRP A 63 12.89 -0.45 18.97
CA TRP A 63 13.31 0.61 18.05
C TRP A 63 13.71 1.85 18.83
N SER A 64 14.90 2.40 18.54
CA SER A 64 15.28 3.66 19.16
C SER A 64 14.39 4.79 18.67
N ALA A 65 13.80 5.57 19.58
CA ALA A 65 12.92 6.65 19.19
C ALA A 65 13.64 7.71 18.35
N LYS A 66 14.89 8.06 18.68
CA LYS A 66 15.69 9.03 17.93
C LYS A 66 16.02 8.60 16.50
N GLU A 67 16.02 7.30 16.24
CA GLU A 67 16.25 6.72 14.91
C GLU A 67 14.94 6.31 14.21
N THR A 68 13.78 6.73 14.75
CA THR A 68 12.44 6.39 14.25
C THR A 68 11.68 7.64 13.82
N ALA A 69 11.02 7.55 12.66
CA ALA A 69 10.10 8.57 12.19
C ALA A 69 8.67 8.05 12.10
N PHE A 70 7.69 8.91 12.40
CA PHE A 70 6.28 8.70 12.12
C PHE A 70 5.89 9.58 10.94
N VAL A 71 5.43 8.96 9.85
CA VAL A 71 4.94 9.66 8.66
C VAL A 71 3.41 9.65 8.67
N VAL A 72 2.83 10.84 8.73
CA VAL A 72 1.37 11.08 8.73
C VAL A 72 0.93 11.30 7.29
N CYS A 73 0.40 10.25 6.66
CA CYS A 73 0.00 10.26 5.26
C CYS A 73 -1.43 10.78 5.11
N ASP A 74 -1.60 11.90 4.42
CA ASP A 74 -2.88 12.31 3.81
C ASP A 74 -4.08 12.36 4.78
N VAL A 75 -3.83 12.72 6.06
CA VAL A 75 -4.86 12.97 7.08
C VAL A 75 -5.48 14.36 6.84
N TRP A 76 -6.24 14.49 5.75
CA TRP A 76 -6.75 15.77 5.26
C TRP A 76 -7.88 16.38 6.08
N ASP A 77 -8.14 17.67 5.86
CA ASP A 77 -9.24 18.44 6.45
C ASP A 77 -10.62 18.17 5.81
N ALA A 78 -10.66 17.55 4.64
CA ALA A 78 -11.87 17.15 3.95
C ALA A 78 -11.60 15.99 2.97
N HIS A 79 -12.63 15.24 2.63
CA HIS A 79 -12.57 14.19 1.62
C HIS A 79 -13.85 14.16 0.78
N HIS A 80 -13.80 13.62 -0.44
CA HIS A 80 -14.96 13.56 -1.34
C HIS A 80 -16.02 12.57 -0.86
N CYS A 81 -15.58 11.47 -0.24
CA CYS A 81 -16.42 10.51 0.48
C CYS A 81 -16.66 10.97 1.93
N LEU A 82 -17.93 11.14 2.32
CA LEU A 82 -18.40 11.53 3.64
C LEU A 82 -18.11 10.46 4.69
N ASN A 83 -18.27 9.18 4.37
CA ASN A 83 -17.97 8.07 5.27
C ASN A 83 -16.46 7.98 5.55
N ALA A 84 -15.60 8.27 4.57
CA ALA A 84 -14.16 8.42 4.81
C ALA A 84 -13.87 9.58 5.78
N VAL A 85 -14.56 10.72 5.68
CA VAL A 85 -14.46 11.82 6.66
C VAL A 85 -14.89 11.32 8.05
N ARG A 86 -16.05 10.66 8.15
CA ARG A 86 -16.58 10.14 9.43
C ARG A 86 -15.63 9.16 10.11
N ARG A 87 -15.00 8.26 9.35
CA ARG A 87 -14.01 7.28 9.87
C ARG A 87 -12.72 7.98 10.30
N LEU A 88 -12.19 8.89 9.47
CA LEU A 88 -10.99 9.66 9.80
C LEU A 88 -11.16 10.47 11.08
N GLU A 89 -12.27 11.21 11.20
CA GLU A 89 -12.58 12.03 12.38
C GLU A 89 -12.71 11.18 13.66
N GLU A 90 -13.05 9.90 13.54
CA GLU A 90 -13.19 9.00 14.67
C GLU A 90 -11.84 8.59 15.28
N PHE A 91 -10.87 8.17 14.46
CA PHE A 91 -9.56 7.72 14.95
C PHE A 91 -8.51 8.83 15.01
N ALA A 92 -8.72 9.98 14.35
CA ALA A 92 -7.76 11.09 14.35
C ALA A 92 -7.37 11.59 15.75
N PRO A 93 -8.28 11.73 16.74
CA PRO A 93 -7.89 12.12 18.10
C PRO A 93 -6.87 11.15 18.73
N ARG A 94 -7.10 9.84 18.57
CA ARG A 94 -6.16 8.83 19.08
C ARG A 94 -4.85 8.81 18.30
N MET A 95 -4.89 9.03 16.98
CA MET A 95 -3.68 9.21 16.19
C MET A 95 -2.87 10.42 16.69
N ASN A 96 -3.51 11.53 17.04
CA ASN A 96 -2.84 12.68 17.62
C ASN A 96 -2.14 12.35 18.94
N ASP A 97 -2.78 11.55 19.81
CA ASP A 97 -2.17 11.08 21.06
C ASP A 97 -0.94 10.21 20.81
N VAL A 98 -1.01 9.30 19.82
CA VAL A 98 0.14 8.50 19.37
C VAL A 98 1.30 9.41 18.95
N LEU A 99 1.03 10.42 18.13
CA LEU A 99 2.06 11.33 17.62
C LEU A 99 2.67 12.18 18.73
N LYS A 100 1.86 12.62 19.71
CA LYS A 100 2.34 13.33 20.91
C LYS A 100 3.27 12.46 21.74
N GLU A 101 2.89 11.20 21.97
CA GLU A 101 3.72 10.27 22.73
C GLU A 101 5.01 9.92 21.97
N ALA A 102 4.93 9.70 20.66
CA ALA A 102 6.10 9.47 19.82
C ALA A 102 7.06 10.69 19.84
N ARG A 103 6.52 11.90 19.71
CA ARG A 103 7.27 13.16 19.78
C ARG A 103 7.90 13.35 21.16
N LYS A 104 7.19 13.01 22.23
CA LYS A 104 7.70 13.08 23.62
C LYS A 104 8.91 12.16 23.83
N ARG A 105 8.87 10.96 23.27
CA ARG A 105 10.00 9.99 23.29
C ARG A 105 11.16 10.35 22.35
N GLY A 106 10.99 11.36 21.50
CA GLY A 106 12.05 11.88 20.63
C GLY A 106 12.03 11.37 19.19
N ALA A 107 10.94 10.74 18.75
CA ALA A 107 10.74 10.40 17.35
C ALA A 107 10.57 11.63 16.46
N THR A 108 10.95 11.50 15.20
CA THR A 108 10.72 12.54 14.18
C THR A 108 9.30 12.41 13.63
N ILE A 109 8.53 13.49 13.61
CA ILE A 109 7.19 13.50 13.01
C ILE A 109 7.26 14.23 11.66
N ILE A 110 6.76 13.57 10.60
CA ILE A 110 6.69 14.10 9.24
C ILE A 110 5.23 14.08 8.80
N HIS A 111 4.66 15.25 8.60
CA HIS A 111 3.33 15.42 8.05
C HIS A 111 3.38 15.48 6.54
N SER A 112 2.60 14.64 5.87
CA SER A 112 2.57 14.56 4.42
C SER A 112 1.13 14.67 3.90
N PRO A 113 0.48 15.84 4.06
CA PRO A 113 -0.83 16.11 3.46
C PRO A 113 -0.65 16.45 1.98
N SER A 114 -0.76 15.44 1.12
CA SER A 114 -0.55 15.60 -0.32
C SER A 114 -1.50 16.60 -0.93
N ASP A 115 -1.00 17.32 -1.94
CA ASP A 115 -1.74 18.32 -2.70
C ASP A 115 -2.19 19.53 -1.84
N CYS A 116 -1.62 19.69 -0.63
CA CYS A 116 -1.94 20.77 0.31
C CYS A 116 -0.76 21.74 0.57
N MET A 117 0.38 21.58 -0.11
CA MET A 117 1.62 22.31 0.24
C MET A 117 1.47 23.84 0.20
N ALA A 118 0.60 24.37 -0.66
CA ALA A 118 0.33 25.81 -0.75
C ALA A 118 -0.12 26.43 0.59
N ALA A 119 -0.84 25.68 1.42
CA ALA A 119 -1.28 26.17 2.73
C ALA A 119 -0.14 26.24 3.76
N TYR A 120 1.01 25.64 3.48
CA TYR A 120 2.13 25.49 4.41
C TYR A 120 3.39 26.23 3.97
N GLU A 121 3.39 26.97 2.86
CA GLU A 121 4.59 27.64 2.30
C GLU A 121 5.40 28.41 3.36
N GLU A 122 4.70 29.15 4.21
CA GLU A 122 5.31 29.97 5.26
C GLU A 122 5.52 29.24 6.60
N HIS A 123 4.99 28.01 6.73
CA HIS A 123 4.99 27.26 7.98
C HIS A 123 6.41 26.78 8.37
N GLY A 124 6.77 26.90 9.65
CA GLY A 124 8.10 26.52 10.16
C GLY A 124 8.50 25.08 9.81
N ALA A 125 7.59 24.13 10.03
CA ALA A 125 7.80 22.72 9.68
C ALA A 125 7.97 22.45 8.16
N ARG A 126 7.34 23.24 7.28
CA ARG A 126 7.53 23.14 5.82
C ARG A 126 8.91 23.65 5.41
N LYS A 127 9.28 24.85 5.90
CA LYS A 127 10.62 25.42 5.69
C LYS A 127 11.71 24.48 6.21
N ARG A 128 11.47 23.81 7.33
CA ARG A 128 12.38 22.81 7.90
C ARG A 128 12.59 21.61 6.98
N ALA A 129 11.55 21.11 6.32
CA ALA A 129 11.65 20.01 5.36
C ALA A 129 12.39 20.42 4.08
N ILE A 130 12.11 21.62 3.56
CA ILE A 130 12.81 22.16 2.38
C ILE A 130 14.31 22.35 2.67
N ASN A 131 14.64 22.83 3.86
CA ASN A 131 16.02 23.11 4.27
C ASN A 131 16.77 21.87 4.80
N ALA A 132 16.15 20.69 4.79
CA ALA A 132 16.83 19.46 5.21
C ALA A 132 18.01 19.17 4.25
N PRO A 133 19.21 18.86 4.78
CA PRO A 133 20.37 18.54 3.95
C PRO A 133 20.06 17.43 2.95
N ALA A 134 20.51 17.60 1.71
CA ALA A 134 20.35 16.58 0.68
C ALA A 134 21.00 15.25 1.12
N ALA A 135 20.28 14.15 0.94
CA ALA A 135 20.81 12.81 1.17
C ALA A 135 22.03 12.55 0.29
N LYS A 136 23.06 11.90 0.84
CA LYS A 136 24.25 11.50 0.08
C LYS A 136 23.91 10.56 -1.08
N VAL A 137 22.93 9.69 -0.86
CA VAL A 137 22.42 8.75 -1.85
C VAL A 137 20.93 9.01 -1.99
N ARG A 138 20.52 9.41 -3.20
CA ARG A 138 19.12 9.53 -3.58
C ARG A 138 18.66 8.19 -4.19
N PRO A 139 17.66 7.51 -3.62
CA PRO A 139 17.15 6.30 -4.22
C PRO A 139 16.48 6.60 -5.57
N LYS A 140 16.60 5.64 -6.50
CA LYS A 140 15.96 5.75 -7.82
C LYS A 140 14.45 5.86 -7.64
N ASP A 141 13.84 6.78 -8.40
CA ASP A 141 12.40 7.01 -8.44
C ASP A 141 11.77 7.39 -7.09
N VAL A 142 12.54 7.89 -6.12
CA VAL A 142 12.02 8.26 -4.79
C VAL A 142 10.99 9.39 -4.85
N GLU A 143 11.01 10.21 -5.90
CA GLU A 143 10.05 11.29 -6.15
C GLU A 143 8.70 10.81 -6.71
N PHE A 144 8.63 9.57 -7.22
CA PHE A 144 7.45 9.07 -7.94
C PHE A 144 6.59 8.16 -7.07
N TRP A 145 5.33 8.01 -7.49
CA TRP A 145 4.44 7.00 -6.96
C TRP A 145 5.01 5.60 -7.18
N CYS A 146 4.89 4.73 -6.18
CA CYS A 146 5.33 3.34 -6.24
C CYS A 146 4.12 2.40 -6.17
N SER A 147 3.64 1.95 -7.33
CA SER A 147 2.47 1.05 -7.38
C SER A 147 2.77 -0.38 -6.96
N ARG A 148 4.03 -0.85 -7.00
CA ARG A 148 4.37 -2.23 -6.65
C ARG A 148 5.84 -2.38 -6.27
N ILE A 149 6.14 -3.33 -5.37
CA ILE A 149 7.49 -3.82 -5.08
C ILE A 149 7.63 -5.32 -5.42
N PRO A 150 8.85 -5.87 -5.56
CA PRO A 150 9.06 -7.25 -6.04
C PRO A 150 8.31 -8.32 -5.24
N SER A 151 8.17 -8.16 -3.92
CA SER A 151 7.45 -9.08 -3.04
C SER A 151 5.94 -9.14 -3.30
N GLU A 152 5.36 -8.15 -3.99
CA GLU A 152 3.96 -8.11 -4.38
C GLU A 152 3.70 -8.68 -5.80
N GLU A 153 4.73 -8.96 -6.61
CA GLU A 153 4.57 -9.32 -8.04
C GLU A 153 3.65 -10.51 -8.30
N LYS A 154 3.63 -11.48 -7.38
CA LYS A 154 2.79 -12.68 -7.50
C LYS A 154 1.47 -12.56 -6.76
N ALA A 155 1.31 -11.55 -5.89
CA ALA A 155 0.12 -11.39 -5.06
C ALA A 155 -1.07 -10.97 -5.91
N ALA A 156 -2.25 -11.53 -5.64
CA ALA A 156 -3.50 -10.99 -6.15
C ALA A 156 -3.95 -9.85 -5.25
N TYR A 157 -4.38 -8.73 -5.83
CA TYR A 157 -4.81 -7.61 -5.01
C TYR A 157 -6.17 -7.93 -4.34
N PRO A 158 -6.32 -7.62 -3.05
CA PRO A 158 -7.41 -8.20 -2.24
C PRO A 158 -8.80 -7.62 -2.53
N ILE A 159 -8.88 -6.39 -3.05
CA ILE A 159 -10.13 -5.64 -3.27
C ILE A 159 -10.17 -5.05 -4.68
N ASP A 160 -11.38 -4.77 -5.19
CA ASP A 160 -11.57 -3.93 -6.38
C ASP A 160 -11.85 -2.48 -5.94
N GLN A 161 -10.89 -1.60 -6.21
CA GLN A 161 -10.96 -0.16 -5.92
C GLN A 161 -11.15 0.69 -7.18
N SER A 162 -11.53 0.06 -8.30
CA SER A 162 -11.50 0.74 -9.60
C SER A 162 -12.58 1.80 -9.80
N ASP A 163 -13.58 1.86 -8.94
CA ASP A 163 -14.57 2.95 -8.89
C ASP A 163 -14.19 4.10 -7.94
N GLY A 164 -13.03 3.98 -7.28
CA GLY A 164 -12.54 4.92 -6.31
C GLY A 164 -12.92 4.61 -4.87
N GLY A 165 -13.68 3.55 -4.60
CA GLY A 165 -13.98 3.09 -3.25
C GLY A 165 -14.98 3.95 -2.48
N GLU A 166 -15.79 4.72 -3.19
CA GLU A 166 -16.88 5.53 -2.62
C GLU A 166 -17.96 4.62 -2.02
N ASP A 167 -18.17 4.72 -0.71
CA ASP A 167 -19.09 3.86 0.06
C ASP A 167 -20.24 4.63 0.73
N ASP A 168 -20.41 5.90 0.39
CA ASP A 168 -21.56 6.70 0.80
C ASP A 168 -22.88 6.24 0.16
N ASP A 169 -24.00 6.54 0.84
CA ASP A 169 -25.30 6.54 0.17
C ASP A 169 -25.31 7.62 -0.94
N PRO A 170 -25.83 7.33 -2.15
CA PRO A 170 -25.82 8.29 -3.25
C PRO A 170 -26.49 9.64 -2.94
N ALA A 171 -27.54 9.66 -2.11
CA ALA A 171 -28.20 10.90 -1.72
C ALA A 171 -27.33 11.70 -0.74
N GLU A 172 -26.76 11.05 0.28
CA GLU A 172 -25.81 11.68 1.20
C GLU A 172 -24.58 12.21 0.46
N HIS A 173 -24.05 11.45 -0.51
CA HIS A 173 -22.93 11.87 -1.34
C HIS A 173 -23.26 13.14 -2.14
N ALA A 174 -24.44 13.21 -2.75
CA ALA A 174 -24.89 14.37 -3.51
C ALA A 174 -25.02 15.62 -2.61
N GLU A 175 -25.59 15.46 -1.41
CA GLU A 175 -25.69 16.54 -0.41
C GLU A 175 -24.32 17.00 0.08
N TRP A 176 -23.42 16.05 0.37
CA TRP A 176 -22.05 16.35 0.78
C TRP A 176 -21.27 17.09 -0.31
N ALA A 177 -21.37 16.65 -1.56
CA ALA A 177 -20.77 17.32 -2.70
C ALA A 177 -21.32 18.76 -2.85
N ALA A 178 -22.63 18.99 -2.66
CA ALA A 178 -23.22 20.32 -2.67
C ALA A 178 -22.70 21.20 -1.52
N LYS A 179 -22.56 20.63 -0.32
CA LYS A 179 -21.97 21.31 0.83
C LYS A 179 -20.51 21.71 0.57
N LEU A 180 -19.69 20.81 0.00
CA LEU A 180 -18.31 21.12 -0.39
C LEU A 180 -18.25 22.29 -1.39
N LYS A 181 -19.12 22.31 -2.41
CA LYS A 181 -19.22 23.44 -3.35
C LYS A 181 -19.56 24.74 -2.62
N SER A 182 -20.52 24.72 -1.69
CA SER A 182 -20.91 25.91 -0.91
C SER A 182 -19.77 26.47 -0.05
N MET A 183 -18.82 25.62 0.33
CA MET A 183 -17.59 25.99 1.06
C MET A 183 -16.45 26.46 0.13
N GLY A 184 -16.69 26.59 -1.18
CA GLY A 184 -15.67 26.95 -2.16
C GLY A 184 -14.61 25.87 -2.34
N ARG A 185 -14.99 24.59 -2.22
CA ARG A 185 -14.11 23.44 -2.45
C ARG A 185 -14.50 22.70 -3.73
N ASN A 186 -13.51 22.06 -4.36
CA ASN A 186 -13.75 21.12 -5.45
C ASN A 186 -14.28 19.80 -4.84
N PRO A 187 -15.49 19.33 -5.16
CA PRO A 187 -16.05 18.13 -4.54
C PRO A 187 -15.25 16.85 -4.81
N GLY A 188 -14.52 16.77 -5.93
CA GLY A 188 -13.70 15.59 -6.23
C GLY A 188 -12.36 15.58 -5.49
N MET A 189 -11.85 16.75 -5.11
CA MET A 189 -10.58 16.92 -4.37
C MET A 189 -10.73 18.07 -3.38
N PRO A 190 -11.49 17.88 -2.29
CA PRO A 190 -11.89 19.00 -1.44
C PRO A 190 -10.83 19.44 -0.44
N TRP A 191 -9.80 18.61 -0.17
CA TRP A 191 -8.77 18.89 0.81
C TRP A 191 -7.95 20.13 0.47
N LYS A 192 -7.53 20.85 1.52
CA LYS A 192 -6.68 22.04 1.43
C LYS A 192 -5.55 22.02 2.47
N THR A 193 -5.75 21.32 3.59
CA THR A 193 -4.79 21.19 4.68
C THR A 193 -4.85 19.80 5.30
N GLN A 194 -3.93 19.49 6.20
CA GLN A 194 -4.13 18.44 7.21
C GLN A 194 -5.34 18.78 8.10
N SER A 195 -6.00 17.75 8.62
CA SER A 195 -7.04 17.87 9.64
C SER A 195 -6.53 18.61 10.88
N LYS A 196 -7.36 19.50 11.41
CA LYS A 196 -7.08 20.23 12.66
C LYS A 196 -7.06 19.32 13.90
N LEU A 197 -7.51 18.08 13.78
CA LEU A 197 -7.45 17.08 14.85
C LEU A 197 -6.02 16.56 15.07
N ILE A 198 -5.12 16.73 14.09
CA ILE A 198 -3.71 16.37 14.20
C ILE A 198 -2.88 17.63 14.41
N GLU A 199 -2.25 17.72 15.56
CA GLU A 199 -1.37 18.82 15.93
C GLU A 199 -0.04 18.74 15.18
N ILE A 200 0.33 19.84 14.54
CA ILE A 200 1.65 20.04 13.92
C ILE A 200 2.46 20.96 14.82
N ASP A 201 3.56 20.47 15.38
CA ASP A 201 4.49 21.28 16.14
C ASP A 201 5.41 22.05 15.18
N ALA A 202 5.19 23.36 15.05
CA ALA A 202 5.92 24.21 14.11
C ALA A 202 7.44 24.25 14.39
N ASP A 203 7.85 24.03 15.64
CA ASP A 203 9.24 24.13 16.08
C ASP A 203 9.99 22.80 15.94
N ARG A 204 9.28 21.67 15.89
CA ARG A 204 9.88 20.33 15.94
C ARG A 204 9.61 19.47 14.72
N ASP A 205 8.43 19.57 14.12
CA ASP A 205 7.98 18.65 13.07
C ASP A 205 8.43 19.10 11.68
N PHE A 206 8.12 18.25 10.69
CA PHE A 206 8.37 18.47 9.27
C PHE A 206 7.07 18.38 8.47
N ILE A 207 6.95 19.14 7.38
CA ILE A 207 5.83 19.01 6.43
C ILE A 207 6.37 18.85 5.02
N SER A 208 6.05 17.74 4.34
CA SER A 208 6.27 17.58 2.90
C SER A 208 5.47 16.41 2.35
N ASP A 209 4.92 16.57 1.15
CA ASP A 209 4.37 15.49 0.33
C ASP A 209 5.32 15.03 -0.80
N ARG A 210 6.54 15.57 -0.85
CA ARG A 210 7.55 15.25 -1.87
C ARG A 210 8.53 14.21 -1.36
N GLY A 211 8.64 13.10 -2.08
CA GLY A 211 9.46 11.96 -1.66
C GLY A 211 10.93 12.31 -1.43
N GLU A 212 11.54 13.17 -2.27
CA GLU A 212 12.94 13.58 -2.08
C GLU A 212 13.15 14.36 -0.77
N GLU A 213 12.25 15.28 -0.45
CA GLU A 213 12.36 16.10 0.76
C GLU A 213 12.12 15.24 2.01
N VAL A 214 11.13 14.34 1.97
CA VAL A 214 10.93 13.37 3.05
C VAL A 214 12.17 12.50 3.23
N TRP A 215 12.76 11.99 2.14
CA TRP A 215 13.97 11.18 2.20
C TRP A 215 15.16 11.95 2.78
N ASN A 216 15.35 13.21 2.39
CA ASN A 216 16.38 14.09 2.97
C ASN A 216 16.20 14.28 4.49
N VAL A 217 14.96 14.45 4.95
CA VAL A 217 14.65 14.50 6.39
C VAL A 217 15.07 13.20 7.08
N LEU A 218 14.68 12.05 6.52
CA LEU A 218 15.03 10.74 7.10
C LEU A 218 16.54 10.56 7.20
N GLU A 219 17.29 10.83 6.12
CA GLU A 219 18.73 10.66 6.07
C GLU A 219 19.47 11.65 6.98
N SER A 220 19.10 12.93 6.97
CA SER A 220 19.74 13.96 7.80
C SER A 220 19.53 13.75 9.29
N ARG A 221 18.46 13.04 9.68
CA ARG A 221 18.16 12.67 11.07
C ARG A 221 18.65 11.28 11.45
N GLY A 222 19.31 10.55 10.54
CA GLY A 222 19.78 9.19 10.81
C GLY A 222 18.66 8.18 11.04
N ILE A 223 17.48 8.41 10.44
CA ILE A 223 16.31 7.56 10.62
C ILE A 223 16.52 6.21 9.94
N LYS A 224 16.35 5.15 10.72
CA LYS A 224 16.39 3.75 10.27
C LYS A 224 15.00 3.14 10.19
N ASN A 225 14.12 3.55 11.10
CA ASN A 225 12.79 2.97 11.23
C ASN A 225 11.70 3.98 10.89
N VAL A 226 10.67 3.54 10.17
CA VAL A 226 9.55 4.36 9.74
C VAL A 226 8.25 3.69 10.12
N VAL A 227 7.43 4.39 10.89
CA VAL A 227 6.03 4.04 11.14
C VAL A 227 5.15 4.91 10.25
N LEU A 228 4.32 4.29 9.40
CA LEU A 228 3.30 5.02 8.65
C LEU A 228 1.94 4.93 9.35
N VAL A 229 1.26 6.08 9.40
CA VAL A 229 -0.14 6.25 9.83
C VAL A 229 -0.88 7.09 8.79
N GLY A 230 -2.22 7.08 8.80
CA GLY A 230 -3.03 7.91 7.91
C GLY A 230 -3.76 7.13 6.83
N VAL A 231 -4.20 7.80 5.77
CA VAL A 231 -5.18 7.27 4.81
C VAL A 231 -4.82 7.60 3.36
N HIS A 232 -5.31 6.91 2.33
CA HIS A 232 -5.98 5.61 2.40
C HIS A 232 -4.97 4.49 2.16
N LEU A 233 -5.13 3.37 2.88
CA LEU A 233 -4.16 2.28 2.96
C LEU A 233 -3.81 1.71 1.58
N ASN A 234 -4.84 1.39 0.80
CA ASN A 234 -4.77 0.80 -0.54
C ASN A 234 -4.31 1.80 -1.63
N MET A 235 -4.15 3.08 -1.28
CA MET A 235 -3.73 4.14 -2.18
C MET A 235 -2.49 4.84 -1.60
N CYS A 236 -2.67 5.99 -0.94
CA CYS A 236 -1.60 6.90 -0.61
C CYS A 236 -0.57 6.31 0.37
N VAL A 237 -1.04 5.63 1.41
CA VAL A 237 -0.16 5.02 2.43
C VAL A 237 0.78 3.99 1.79
N LEU A 238 0.29 3.19 0.84
CA LEU A 238 1.13 2.26 0.10
C LEU A 238 2.00 2.93 -0.95
N GLY A 239 1.42 3.85 -1.73
CA GLY A 239 1.96 4.22 -3.05
C GLY A 239 2.55 5.62 -3.18
N ARG A 240 2.29 6.58 -2.27
CA ARG A 240 2.89 7.91 -2.37
C ARG A 240 4.43 7.82 -2.37
N PRO A 241 5.14 8.84 -2.87
CA PRO A 241 6.61 8.90 -2.84
C PRO A 241 7.24 8.67 -1.45
N PHE A 242 6.49 8.99 -0.38
CA PHE A 242 6.85 8.76 1.02
C PHE A 242 6.14 7.54 1.65
N GLY A 243 5.43 6.75 0.84
CA GLY A 243 4.61 5.60 1.25
C GLY A 243 5.41 4.35 1.61
N LEU A 244 4.71 3.33 2.13
CA LEU A 244 5.28 2.07 2.61
C LEU A 244 6.20 1.41 1.58
N ARG A 245 5.76 1.34 0.32
CA ARG A 245 6.52 0.67 -0.75
C ARG A 245 7.85 1.35 -1.03
N GLN A 246 7.88 2.68 -1.02
CA GLN A 246 9.11 3.43 -1.19
C GLN A 246 10.06 3.22 -0.01
N MET A 247 9.55 3.24 1.21
CA MET A 247 10.36 3.03 2.41
C MET A 247 10.98 1.61 2.43
N VAL A 248 10.18 0.58 2.12
CA VAL A 248 10.63 -0.82 2.07
C VAL A 248 11.63 -1.03 0.93
N ARG A 249 11.30 -0.58 -0.28
CA ARG A 249 12.16 -0.73 -1.47
C ARG A 249 13.54 -0.12 -1.27
N ASN A 250 13.61 0.96 -0.49
CA ASN A 250 14.85 1.70 -0.24
C ASN A 250 15.50 1.35 1.11
N GLY A 251 15.09 0.23 1.74
CA GLY A 251 15.84 -0.41 2.82
C GLY A 251 15.61 0.16 4.23
N LYS A 252 14.53 0.92 4.46
CA LYS A 252 14.11 1.28 5.83
C LYS A 252 13.47 0.07 6.53
N ASN A 253 13.56 0.03 7.86
CA ASN A 253 12.66 -0.82 8.65
C ASN A 253 11.30 -0.14 8.70
N VAL A 254 10.24 -0.82 8.30
CA VAL A 254 8.93 -0.18 8.14
C VAL A 254 7.87 -0.94 8.91
N ALA A 255 6.98 -0.20 9.57
CA ALA A 255 5.74 -0.73 10.11
C ALA A 255 4.55 0.18 9.73
N LEU A 256 3.42 -0.43 9.43
CA LEU A 256 2.13 0.27 9.37
C LEU A 256 1.46 0.22 10.75
N MET A 257 0.93 1.34 11.24
CA MET A 257 0.03 1.31 12.41
C MET A 257 -1.39 0.98 11.94
N ARG A 258 -1.75 -0.30 11.98
CA ARG A 258 -2.94 -0.85 11.28
C ARG A 258 -4.29 -0.38 11.84
N ASP A 259 -4.32 0.16 13.06
CA ASP A 259 -5.54 0.71 13.68
C ASP A 259 -5.63 2.25 13.55
N MET A 260 -4.65 2.88 12.90
CA MET A 260 -4.60 4.31 12.57
C MET A 260 -4.60 4.52 11.04
N THR A 261 -5.38 3.72 10.33
CA THR A 261 -5.52 3.77 8.87
C THR A 261 -6.92 3.33 8.43
N ASP A 262 -7.27 3.67 7.20
CA ASP A 262 -8.54 3.36 6.52
C ASP A 262 -8.25 3.10 5.04
N CYS A 263 -9.06 2.32 4.35
CA CYS A 263 -8.92 2.08 2.91
C CYS A 263 -10.07 2.72 2.12
N MET A 264 -9.88 3.02 0.84
CA MET A 264 -10.99 3.33 -0.06
C MET A 264 -11.55 2.03 -0.62
N TYR A 265 -12.68 1.58 -0.10
CA TYR A 265 -13.34 0.37 -0.55
C TYR A 265 -14.86 0.50 -0.48
N ASN A 266 -15.50 0.23 -1.62
CA ASN A 266 -16.94 0.19 -1.76
C ASN A 266 -17.44 -1.26 -1.52
N PRO A 267 -18.25 -1.54 -0.48
CA PRO A 267 -18.80 -2.87 -0.21
C PRO A 267 -19.64 -3.49 -1.36
N LYS A 268 -20.04 -2.70 -2.36
CA LYS A 268 -20.72 -3.17 -3.58
C LYS A 268 -19.74 -3.62 -4.67
N ARG A 269 -18.43 -3.64 -4.39
CA ARG A 269 -17.38 -4.15 -5.26
C ARG A 269 -16.79 -5.41 -4.67
N TRP A 270 -16.16 -6.22 -5.52
CA TRP A 270 -15.41 -7.38 -5.07
C TRP A 270 -14.46 -7.01 -3.90
N PRO A 271 -14.45 -7.77 -2.79
CA PRO A 271 -15.08 -9.07 -2.58
C PRO A 271 -16.46 -9.06 -1.90
N TYR A 272 -17.23 -7.96 -1.97
CA TYR A 272 -18.60 -7.90 -1.44
C TYR A 272 -18.71 -8.11 0.08
N VAL A 273 -17.65 -7.74 0.79
CA VAL A 273 -17.59 -7.68 2.25
C VAL A 273 -17.88 -6.26 2.73
N ASP A 274 -18.20 -6.11 4.02
CA ASP A 274 -18.31 -4.79 4.63
C ASP A 274 -16.96 -4.03 4.59
N HIS A 275 -17.02 -2.72 4.80
CA HIS A 275 -15.86 -1.85 4.67
C HIS A 275 -14.68 -2.29 5.55
N PHE A 276 -14.93 -2.63 6.82
CA PHE A 276 -13.88 -2.96 7.79
C PHE A 276 -13.21 -4.29 7.45
N THR A 277 -13.99 -5.29 7.04
CA THR A 277 -13.42 -6.53 6.49
C THR A 277 -12.58 -6.25 5.24
N GLY A 278 -13.00 -5.33 4.36
CA GLY A 278 -12.20 -4.88 3.21
C GLY A 278 -10.87 -4.27 3.62
N ASN A 279 -10.88 -3.38 4.62
CA ASN A 279 -9.66 -2.80 5.20
C ASN A 279 -8.73 -3.87 5.78
N ASP A 280 -9.26 -4.85 6.52
CA ASP A 280 -8.50 -5.97 7.07
C ASP A 280 -7.83 -6.82 5.98
N LEU A 281 -8.48 -7.01 4.83
CA LEU A 281 -7.88 -7.72 3.70
C LEU A 281 -6.69 -6.95 3.10
N VAL A 282 -6.76 -5.62 3.06
CA VAL A 282 -5.63 -4.78 2.63
C VAL A 282 -4.51 -4.80 3.68
N VAL A 283 -4.83 -4.72 4.97
CA VAL A 283 -3.85 -4.90 6.07
C VAL A 283 -3.17 -6.27 5.96
N ALA A 284 -3.92 -7.33 5.70
CA ALA A 284 -3.35 -8.66 5.50
C ALA A 284 -2.44 -8.73 4.28
N HIS A 285 -2.76 -8.03 3.18
CA HIS A 285 -1.87 -7.91 2.02
C HIS A 285 -0.56 -7.20 2.39
N VAL A 286 -0.63 -6.11 3.16
CA VAL A 286 0.56 -5.41 3.68
C VAL A 286 1.42 -6.35 4.52
N GLU A 287 0.82 -7.08 5.45
CA GLU A 287 1.51 -8.01 6.35
C GLU A 287 2.19 -9.19 5.64
N ARG A 288 1.67 -9.58 4.47
CA ARG A 288 2.22 -10.69 3.67
C ARG A 288 3.37 -10.25 2.78
N PHE A 289 3.24 -9.08 2.16
CA PHE A 289 4.04 -8.73 0.99
C PHE A 289 4.78 -7.40 1.10
N VAL A 290 4.48 -6.55 2.07
CA VAL A 290 5.07 -5.21 2.15
C VAL A 290 5.88 -5.04 3.42
N CYS A 291 5.24 -5.04 4.59
CA CYS A 291 5.91 -4.82 5.86
C CYS A 291 5.06 -5.35 7.04
N PRO A 292 5.65 -5.55 8.23
CA PRO A 292 4.87 -5.82 9.44
C PRO A 292 3.98 -4.63 9.85
N THR A 293 3.09 -4.87 10.81
CA THR A 293 2.17 -3.88 11.38
C THR A 293 2.28 -3.81 12.90
N ILE A 294 1.96 -2.66 13.47
CA ILE A 294 1.78 -2.42 14.91
C ILE A 294 0.42 -1.80 15.18
N THR A 295 0.06 -1.63 16.45
CA THR A 295 -1.16 -0.93 16.87
C THR A 295 -0.85 0.18 17.85
N SER A 296 -1.73 1.17 17.92
CA SER A 296 -1.57 2.40 18.70
C SER A 296 -1.42 2.15 20.22
N ASP A 297 -2.00 1.07 20.75
CA ASP A 297 -1.88 0.66 22.15
C ASP A 297 -0.44 0.29 22.55
N GLN A 298 0.41 -0.09 21.59
CA GLN A 298 1.82 -0.35 21.88
C GLN A 298 2.58 0.92 22.29
N LEU A 299 2.05 2.11 21.96
CA LEU A 299 2.57 3.40 22.40
C LEU A 299 1.77 3.95 23.58
N LEU A 300 0.44 3.85 23.54
CA LEU A 300 -0.47 4.50 24.49
C LEU A 300 -0.92 3.62 25.66
N GLY A 301 -0.70 2.31 25.60
CA GLY A 301 -1.34 1.32 26.46
C GLY A 301 -2.82 1.08 26.10
N GLY A 302 -3.46 0.21 26.88
CA GLY A 302 -4.87 -0.16 26.69
C GLY A 302 -5.05 -1.15 25.54
N GLU A 303 -6.11 -0.96 24.75
CA GLU A 303 -6.48 -1.82 23.63
C GLU A 303 -6.30 -1.10 22.29
N PRO A 304 -6.08 -1.84 21.18
CA PRO A 304 -6.11 -1.28 19.83
C PRO A 304 -7.42 -0.53 19.55
N PHE A 305 -7.35 0.51 18.73
CA PHE A 305 -8.56 1.22 18.30
C PHE A 305 -9.48 0.29 17.51
N ARG A 306 -10.79 0.42 17.77
CA ARG A 306 -11.86 -0.19 16.97
C ARG A 306 -12.93 0.85 16.72
N SER A 307 -13.38 0.95 15.48
CA SER A 307 -14.41 1.90 15.08
C SER A 307 -15.76 1.52 15.65
N LYS A 308 -16.55 2.50 16.07
CA LYS A 308 -17.96 2.32 16.44
C LYS A 308 -18.85 1.99 15.23
N TYR A 309 -18.37 2.27 14.02
CA TYR A 309 -19.06 1.92 12.78
C TYR A 309 -18.79 0.46 12.37
N GLU A 310 -17.83 -0.22 13.00
CA GLU A 310 -17.57 -1.65 12.78
C GLU A 310 -18.70 -2.48 13.40
N SER A 311 -19.37 -3.29 12.59
CA SER A 311 -20.42 -4.18 13.11
C SER A 311 -19.80 -5.32 13.91
N GLN A 312 -20.27 -5.55 15.14
CA GLN A 312 -19.81 -6.68 15.97
C GLN A 312 -20.18 -8.06 15.43
N VAL A 313 -21.01 -8.12 14.38
CA VAL A 313 -21.36 -9.36 13.71
C VAL A 313 -20.24 -9.71 12.76
N ALA A 314 -19.27 -10.49 13.24
CA ALA A 314 -18.26 -11.12 12.40
C ALA A 314 -18.97 -12.02 11.37
N LYS A 315 -19.32 -11.48 10.21
CA LYS A 315 -19.74 -12.31 9.09
C LYS A 315 -18.47 -12.99 8.56
N ARG A 316 -18.22 -14.21 9.04
CA ARG A 316 -17.37 -15.18 8.32
C ARG A 316 -18.07 -15.47 6.99
N LEU A 317 -17.88 -14.58 6.02
CA LEU A 317 -18.21 -14.87 4.65
C LEU A 317 -17.17 -15.90 4.18
N GLY A 318 -17.64 -17.05 3.69
CA GLY A 318 -16.78 -17.91 2.88
C GLY A 318 -16.21 -17.09 1.74
N SER A 319 -15.02 -17.45 1.25
CA SER A 319 -14.40 -16.77 0.12
C SER A 319 -15.43 -16.63 -1.01
N PRO A 320 -15.89 -15.42 -1.34
CA PRO A 320 -16.80 -15.27 -2.47
C PRO A 320 -16.06 -15.78 -3.71
N SER A 321 -16.79 -16.27 -4.71
CA SER A 321 -16.20 -16.59 -6.01
C SER A 321 -16.35 -15.36 -6.91
N ARG A 322 -15.27 -14.91 -7.56
CA ARG A 322 -15.37 -13.84 -8.56
C ARG A 322 -16.34 -14.27 -9.65
N GLN A 323 -17.28 -13.39 -10.01
CA GLN A 323 -18.24 -13.64 -11.07
C GLN A 323 -17.79 -12.92 -12.34
N PRO A 324 -17.36 -13.63 -13.40
CA PRO A 324 -16.82 -13.07 -14.65
C PRO A 324 -17.58 -11.94 -15.35
N HIS A 325 -18.88 -11.88 -15.15
CA HIS A 325 -19.79 -10.91 -15.77
C HIS A 325 -20.02 -9.68 -14.88
N GLU A 326 -19.78 -9.82 -13.57
CA GLU A 326 -19.96 -8.76 -12.57
C GLU A 326 -18.62 -8.13 -12.14
N ASP A 327 -17.57 -8.94 -12.15
CA ASP A 327 -16.25 -8.60 -11.62
C ASP A 327 -15.18 -8.55 -12.70
N TRP A 328 -14.27 -7.58 -12.57
CA TRP A 328 -12.97 -7.69 -13.21
C TRP A 328 -12.20 -8.84 -12.58
N THR A 329 -11.88 -9.86 -13.36
CA THR A 329 -11.22 -11.08 -12.89
C THR A 329 -9.78 -11.13 -13.38
N PRO A 330 -8.79 -11.48 -12.54
CA PRO A 330 -7.42 -11.62 -12.99
C PRO A 330 -7.28 -12.73 -14.04
N ILE A 331 -6.55 -12.46 -15.11
CA ILE A 331 -6.26 -13.42 -16.18
C ILE A 331 -4.79 -13.31 -16.58
N ALA A 332 -4.18 -14.41 -17.02
CA ALA A 332 -2.86 -14.37 -17.63
C ALA A 332 -2.97 -14.03 -19.13
N VAL A 333 -2.04 -13.23 -19.65
CA VAL A 333 -1.88 -12.92 -21.07
C VAL A 333 -0.42 -13.20 -21.47
N PRO A 334 -0.16 -14.07 -22.47
CA PRO A 334 -1.15 -14.83 -23.20
C PRO A 334 -1.63 -16.01 -22.34
N SER A 335 -2.80 -16.54 -22.63
CA SER A 335 -3.27 -17.80 -22.05
C SER A 335 -4.24 -18.49 -23.01
N LYS A 336 -4.30 -19.82 -22.94
CA LYS A 336 -5.40 -20.53 -23.58
C LYS A 336 -6.66 -20.32 -22.74
N TRP A 337 -7.81 -20.23 -23.41
CA TRP A 337 -9.09 -20.14 -22.69
C TRP A 337 -9.26 -21.26 -21.68
N SER A 338 -8.96 -22.50 -22.07
CA SER A 338 -9.11 -23.68 -21.21
C SER A 338 -8.25 -23.61 -19.94
N GLU A 339 -7.19 -22.83 -19.93
CA GLU A 339 -6.28 -22.64 -18.79
C GLU A 339 -6.74 -21.52 -17.84
N THR A 340 -7.66 -20.65 -18.29
CA THR A 340 -8.12 -19.47 -17.55
C THR A 340 -9.63 -19.42 -17.30
N SER A 341 -10.39 -20.29 -17.96
CA SER A 341 -11.86 -20.29 -18.00
C SER A 341 -12.54 -21.13 -16.92
N ALA A 342 -11.86 -21.50 -15.84
CA ALA A 342 -12.49 -22.21 -14.72
C ALA A 342 -13.59 -21.33 -14.10
N GLY A 343 -14.82 -21.45 -14.62
CA GLY A 343 -16.00 -20.63 -14.28
C GLY A 343 -16.59 -19.77 -15.42
N PHE A 344 -15.96 -19.68 -16.60
CA PHE A 344 -16.38 -18.76 -17.68
C PHE A 344 -17.18 -19.40 -18.84
N GLY A 345 -17.20 -20.74 -18.94
CA GLY A 345 -18.00 -21.46 -19.94
C GLY A 345 -17.59 -21.22 -21.40
N THR A 346 -18.51 -21.47 -22.34
CA THR A 346 -18.36 -21.28 -23.80
C THR A 346 -19.01 -19.98 -24.29
N MET A 347 -19.00 -18.93 -23.46
CA MET A 347 -19.75 -17.70 -23.75
C MET A 347 -19.18 -16.92 -24.94
N ALA A 348 -20.03 -16.60 -25.91
CA ALA A 348 -19.75 -15.66 -26.99
C ALA A 348 -20.21 -14.24 -26.62
N GLY A 349 -19.48 -13.22 -27.07
CA GLY A 349 -19.82 -11.82 -26.82
C GLY A 349 -18.61 -10.90 -26.66
N PRO A 350 -18.83 -9.61 -26.37
CA PRO A 350 -17.76 -8.65 -26.18
C PRO A 350 -16.95 -8.95 -24.91
N MET A 351 -15.64 -8.85 -25.06
CA MET A 351 -14.67 -9.16 -24.02
C MET A 351 -13.78 -7.97 -23.75
N TRP A 352 -13.56 -7.66 -22.48
CA TRP A 352 -12.76 -6.54 -22.06
C TRP A 352 -11.54 -7.01 -21.30
N TYR A 353 -10.39 -6.45 -21.65
CA TYR A 353 -9.12 -6.65 -20.97
C TYR A 353 -8.60 -5.29 -20.54
N ARG A 354 -8.05 -5.20 -19.34
CA ARG A 354 -7.35 -3.99 -18.90
C ARG A 354 -6.08 -4.31 -18.13
N CYS A 355 -5.11 -3.42 -18.27
CA CYS A 355 -3.89 -3.41 -17.48
C CYS A 355 -3.45 -1.97 -17.20
N VAL A 356 -2.53 -1.81 -16.26
CA VAL A 356 -1.90 -0.52 -15.95
C VAL A 356 -0.51 -0.51 -16.54
N VAL A 357 -0.13 0.57 -17.20
CA VAL A 357 1.21 0.78 -17.74
C VAL A 357 1.84 2.04 -17.16
N ARG A 358 3.13 2.00 -16.81
CA ARG A 358 3.90 3.22 -16.53
C ARG A 358 4.96 3.39 -17.59
N LEU A 359 4.86 4.48 -18.35
CA LEU A 359 5.76 4.77 -19.46
C LEU A 359 6.74 5.89 -19.07
N PRO A 360 8.05 5.70 -19.22
CA PRO A 360 9.02 6.75 -18.94
C PRO A 360 8.84 7.92 -19.90
N LYS A 361 9.17 9.13 -19.46
CA LYS A 361 8.99 10.37 -20.25
C LYS A 361 9.65 10.36 -21.61
N ASN A 362 10.76 9.64 -21.80
CA ASN A 362 11.41 9.55 -23.11
C ASN A 362 10.58 8.82 -24.17
N TRP A 363 9.56 8.04 -23.79
CA TRP A 363 8.57 7.46 -24.71
C TRP A 363 7.55 8.50 -25.21
N ALA A 364 7.43 9.64 -24.53
CA ALA A 364 6.54 10.74 -24.92
C ALA A 364 7.25 11.82 -25.76
N ASN A 365 8.56 11.66 -26.04
CA ASN A 365 9.39 12.66 -26.73
C ASN A 365 9.23 12.66 -28.26
N GLY A 366 8.02 12.94 -28.76
CA GLY A 366 7.75 13.25 -30.16
C GLY A 366 7.50 12.05 -31.08
N GLU A 367 7.64 10.83 -30.57
CA GLU A 367 7.24 9.63 -31.28
C GLU A 367 5.80 9.23 -30.94
N THR A 368 5.13 8.64 -31.90
CA THR A 368 3.75 8.18 -31.73
C THR A 368 3.74 6.84 -30.99
N LEU A 369 3.13 6.79 -29.80
CA LEU A 369 2.86 5.54 -29.10
C LEU A 369 1.84 4.70 -29.88
N ARG A 370 2.18 3.43 -30.10
CA ARG A 370 1.32 2.46 -30.76
C ARG A 370 1.19 1.20 -29.94
N LEU A 371 0.01 0.60 -29.90
CA LEU A 371 -0.17 -0.78 -29.48
C LEU A 371 -0.18 -1.66 -30.73
N ARG A 372 0.77 -2.59 -30.77
CA ARG A 372 0.81 -3.66 -31.76
C ARG A 372 0.06 -4.84 -31.18
N ASN A 373 -1.08 -5.14 -31.78
CA ASN A 373 -2.00 -6.13 -31.26
C ASN A 373 -1.71 -7.52 -31.83
N ALA A 374 -2.08 -8.49 -31.04
CA ALA A 374 -1.76 -9.90 -31.16
C ALA A 374 -3.01 -10.77 -31.41
N SER A 375 -4.14 -10.14 -31.70
CA SER A 375 -5.40 -10.82 -32.01
C SER A 375 -5.70 -10.72 -33.50
N ASP A 376 -6.14 -11.83 -34.08
CA ASP A 376 -6.65 -11.91 -35.46
C ASP A 376 -7.99 -11.14 -35.62
N GLU A 377 -8.62 -10.73 -34.52
CA GLU A 377 -9.93 -10.07 -34.48
C GLU A 377 -9.80 -8.55 -34.28
N PRO A 378 -10.73 -7.75 -34.84
CA PRO A 378 -10.72 -6.31 -34.69
C PRO A 378 -10.96 -5.91 -33.22
N ALA A 379 -9.92 -5.40 -32.57
CA ALA A 379 -9.99 -4.82 -31.24
C ALA A 379 -10.31 -3.32 -31.30
N LYS A 380 -11.09 -2.83 -30.32
CA LYS A 380 -11.08 -1.41 -29.95
C LYS A 380 -10.13 -1.25 -28.76
N VAL A 381 -9.32 -0.20 -28.78
CA VAL A 381 -8.25 0.00 -27.79
C VAL A 381 -8.32 1.42 -27.25
N TRP A 382 -8.20 1.57 -25.93
CA TRP A 382 -8.18 2.87 -25.27
C TRP A 382 -6.98 3.00 -24.36
N LEU A 383 -6.45 4.22 -24.26
CA LEU A 383 -5.51 4.61 -23.22
C LEU A 383 -6.12 5.77 -22.44
N ASN A 384 -6.31 5.58 -21.13
CA ASN A 384 -6.97 6.56 -20.25
C ASN A 384 -8.34 7.03 -20.78
N GLY A 385 -9.10 6.12 -21.39
CA GLY A 385 -10.40 6.42 -22.01
C GLY A 385 -10.36 7.05 -23.40
N HIS A 386 -9.18 7.40 -23.93
CA HIS A 386 -9.03 7.92 -25.30
C HIS A 386 -8.94 6.77 -26.29
N LEU A 387 -9.87 6.72 -27.25
CA LEU A 387 -9.90 5.69 -28.29
C LEU A 387 -8.69 5.85 -29.23
N ALA A 388 -7.96 4.76 -29.43
CA ALA A 388 -6.86 4.69 -30.37
C ALA A 388 -7.37 4.58 -31.82
N LYS A 389 -6.63 5.17 -32.75
CA LYS A 389 -6.89 5.04 -34.19
C LYS A 389 -6.32 3.72 -34.70
N SER A 390 -7.17 2.84 -35.21
CA SER A 390 -6.73 1.62 -35.87
C SER A 390 -6.03 1.95 -37.19
N ILE A 391 -4.84 1.40 -37.36
CA ILE A 391 -3.99 1.46 -38.55
C ILE A 391 -3.84 0.02 -39.01
N SER A 392 -4.57 -0.34 -40.08
CA SER A 392 -4.51 -1.68 -40.65
C SER A 392 -3.24 -1.82 -41.48
N SER A 393 -2.45 -2.86 -41.21
CA SER A 393 -1.47 -3.41 -42.15
C SER A 393 -1.91 -4.82 -42.55
N ALA A 394 -1.42 -5.34 -43.68
CA ALA A 394 -1.91 -6.58 -44.28
C ALA A 394 -1.89 -7.81 -43.34
N ASN A 395 -1.01 -7.83 -42.32
CA ASN A 395 -0.81 -8.96 -41.42
C ASN A 395 -0.77 -8.58 -39.92
N GLU A 396 -0.99 -7.30 -39.56
CA GLU A 396 -0.87 -6.85 -38.16
C GLU A 396 -1.78 -5.65 -37.87
N SER A 397 -2.58 -5.75 -36.80
CA SER A 397 -3.41 -4.64 -36.32
C SER A 397 -2.60 -3.74 -35.40
N THR A 398 -2.43 -2.48 -35.82
CA THR A 398 -1.73 -1.47 -35.03
C THR A 398 -2.72 -0.41 -34.58
N HIS A 399 -2.64 0.03 -33.33
CA HIS A 399 -3.50 1.08 -32.78
C HIS A 399 -2.64 2.25 -32.32
N GLN A 400 -2.83 3.41 -32.95
CA GLN A 400 -2.11 4.64 -32.61
C GLN A 400 -2.88 5.44 -31.57
N PHE A 401 -2.21 5.77 -30.47
CA PHE A 401 -2.81 6.57 -29.40
C PHE A 401 -2.68 8.08 -29.69
N PRO A 402 -3.69 8.89 -29.31
CA PRO A 402 -3.57 10.34 -29.30
C PRO A 402 -2.50 10.79 -28.31
N THR A 403 -1.73 11.83 -28.63
CA THR A 403 -0.64 12.32 -27.75
C THR A 403 -1.16 12.76 -26.39
N GLU A 404 -2.37 13.34 -26.34
CA GLU A 404 -3.04 13.78 -25.11
C GLU A 404 -3.42 12.63 -24.16
N SER A 405 -3.45 11.39 -24.65
CA SER A 405 -3.73 10.22 -23.80
C SER A 405 -2.52 9.77 -22.98
N LEU A 406 -1.32 10.28 -23.29
CA LEU A 406 -0.07 9.92 -22.65
C LEU A 406 0.16 10.74 -21.39
N ILE A 407 0.48 10.06 -20.30
CA ILE A 407 0.92 10.69 -19.05
C ILE A 407 2.33 10.19 -18.77
N ALA A 408 3.33 11.02 -19.09
CA ALA A 408 4.75 10.69 -18.90
C ALA A 408 5.10 10.48 -17.42
N ASP A 409 5.91 9.46 -17.14
CA ASP A 409 6.38 9.06 -15.80
C ASP A 409 5.27 8.68 -14.80
N ASP A 410 4.01 8.62 -15.26
CA ASP A 410 2.84 8.26 -14.47
C ASP A 410 2.16 7.00 -15.03
N TYR A 411 1.16 6.53 -14.30
CA TYR A 411 0.42 5.32 -14.58
C TYR A 411 -0.78 5.62 -15.48
N SER A 412 -0.92 4.84 -16.54
CA SER A 412 -2.03 4.91 -17.49
C SER A 412 -2.80 3.59 -17.54
N LEU A 413 -4.12 3.67 -17.72
CA LEU A 413 -4.96 2.49 -17.93
C LEU A 413 -5.03 2.17 -19.43
N LEU A 414 -4.57 0.99 -19.81
CA LEU A 414 -4.75 0.44 -21.15
C LEU A 414 -5.94 -0.52 -21.14
N VAL A 415 -6.87 -0.34 -22.07
CA VAL A 415 -8.08 -1.18 -22.21
C VAL A 415 -8.23 -1.68 -23.63
N LEU A 416 -8.51 -2.97 -23.78
CA LEU A 416 -8.81 -3.64 -25.04
C LEU A 416 -10.23 -4.22 -24.97
N ARG A 417 -11.03 -4.00 -26.02
CA ARG A 417 -12.31 -4.69 -26.24
C ARG A 417 -12.21 -5.52 -27.51
N ILE A 418 -12.45 -6.82 -27.39
CA ILE A 418 -12.38 -7.79 -28.49
C ILE A 418 -13.76 -8.38 -28.71
N GLU A 419 -14.21 -8.46 -29.96
CA GLU A 419 -15.44 -9.16 -30.33
C GLU A 419 -15.16 -10.66 -30.44
N HIS A 420 -15.76 -11.49 -29.60
CA HIS A 420 -15.64 -12.94 -29.74
C HIS A 420 -16.79 -13.50 -30.57
N ARG A 421 -16.47 -14.08 -31.73
CA ARG A 421 -17.48 -14.64 -32.66
C ARG A 421 -17.63 -16.16 -32.60
N ASN A 422 -16.58 -16.92 -32.26
CA ASN A 422 -16.57 -18.38 -31.96
C ASN A 422 -15.13 -18.86 -31.67
N GLY A 423 -14.94 -19.94 -30.88
CA GLY A 423 -13.66 -20.68 -30.78
C GLY A 423 -12.88 -20.51 -29.46
N GLU A 424 -11.56 -20.72 -29.49
CA GLU A 424 -10.67 -20.46 -28.34
C GLU A 424 -10.67 -18.97 -28.00
N ILE A 425 -11.08 -18.66 -26.77
CA ILE A 425 -11.24 -17.30 -26.26
C ILE A 425 -9.91 -16.83 -25.61
N GLY A 426 -9.38 -15.67 -26.03
CA GLY A 426 -8.21 -15.08 -25.36
C GLY A 426 -7.25 -14.33 -26.27
N ILE A 427 -6.33 -13.59 -25.64
CA ILE A 427 -5.20 -12.95 -26.31
C ILE A 427 -4.07 -13.99 -26.43
N LYS A 428 -3.82 -14.47 -27.66
CA LYS A 428 -2.89 -15.59 -27.93
C LYS A 428 -1.41 -15.18 -27.93
N THR A 429 -1.13 -13.95 -28.34
CA THR A 429 0.22 -13.36 -28.30
C THR A 429 0.17 -12.11 -27.40
N PRO A 430 1.23 -11.77 -26.65
CA PRO A 430 1.22 -10.56 -25.84
C PRO A 430 1.08 -9.30 -26.72
N PRO A 431 0.21 -8.35 -26.36
CA PRO A 431 0.24 -7.03 -26.97
C PRO A 431 1.57 -6.33 -26.66
N VAL A 432 2.09 -5.55 -27.60
CA VAL A 432 3.35 -4.82 -27.43
C VAL A 432 3.12 -3.33 -27.61
N LEU A 433 3.47 -2.53 -26.60
CA LEU A 433 3.56 -1.08 -26.75
C LEU A 433 4.86 -0.72 -27.43
N VAL A 434 4.80 0.18 -28.43
CA VAL A 434 5.94 0.60 -29.24
C VAL A 434 5.97 2.12 -29.34
N SER A 435 7.14 2.71 -29.10
CA SER A 435 7.47 4.10 -29.41
C SER A 435 8.88 4.12 -30.02
N GLY A 436 8.97 4.37 -31.33
CA GLY A 436 10.23 4.31 -32.08
C GLY A 436 10.94 2.96 -31.93
N SER A 437 12.13 2.97 -31.35
CA SER A 437 12.93 1.76 -31.07
C SER A 437 12.57 1.08 -29.75
N GLN A 438 11.76 1.73 -28.90
CA GLN A 438 11.40 1.25 -27.57
C GLN A 438 10.18 0.34 -27.65
N GLN A 439 10.21 -0.76 -26.90
CA GLN A 439 9.13 -1.75 -26.86
C GLN A 439 8.89 -2.27 -25.44
N LEU A 440 7.63 -2.52 -25.11
CA LEU A 440 7.21 -3.10 -23.83
C LEU A 440 6.20 -4.19 -24.13
N GLU A 441 6.64 -5.43 -23.95
CA GLU A 441 5.77 -6.60 -24.06
C GLU A 441 4.85 -6.68 -22.83
N LEU A 442 3.54 -6.72 -23.05
CA LEU A 442 2.54 -6.74 -21.98
C LEU A 442 2.15 -8.17 -21.58
N LYS A 443 3.17 -9.03 -21.44
CA LYS A 443 3.02 -10.43 -21.01
C LYS A 443 2.95 -10.52 -19.50
N GLY A 444 1.84 -10.99 -18.95
CA GLY A 444 1.66 -11.11 -17.51
C GLY A 444 0.20 -11.14 -17.11
N ARG A 445 -0.09 -10.64 -15.91
CA ARG A 445 -1.45 -10.60 -15.39
C ARG A 445 -2.18 -9.35 -15.87
N TRP A 446 -3.41 -9.56 -16.32
CA TRP A 446 -4.38 -8.56 -16.73
C TRP A 446 -5.66 -8.74 -15.92
N GLN A 447 -6.59 -7.80 -16.05
CA GLN A 447 -7.97 -7.98 -15.62
C GLN A 447 -8.86 -8.19 -16.84
N PHE A 448 -9.82 -9.09 -16.70
CA PHE A 448 -10.75 -9.51 -17.73
C PHE A 448 -12.19 -9.39 -17.26
N ARG A 449 -13.10 -9.03 -18.16
CA ARG A 449 -14.54 -8.97 -17.89
C ARG A 449 -15.36 -9.27 -19.15
N LEU A 450 -16.48 -9.96 -18.97
CA LEU A 450 -17.48 -10.20 -20.01
C LEU A 450 -18.59 -9.16 -19.96
N GLY A 451 -19.10 -8.75 -21.14
CA GLY A 451 -20.23 -7.83 -21.28
C GLY A 451 -19.92 -6.64 -22.19
N ASP A 452 -20.87 -5.73 -22.36
CA ASP A 452 -20.76 -4.61 -23.31
C ASP A 452 -21.18 -3.27 -22.70
N ASP A 453 -20.40 -2.79 -21.74
CA ASP A 453 -20.57 -1.46 -21.16
C ASP A 453 -19.43 -0.54 -21.60
N LYS A 454 -19.76 0.56 -22.26
CA LYS A 454 -18.79 1.53 -22.77
C LYS A 454 -18.01 2.22 -21.64
N SER A 455 -18.54 2.30 -20.42
CA SER A 455 -17.85 2.91 -19.29
C SER A 455 -16.55 2.19 -18.93
N TRP A 456 -16.41 0.91 -19.32
CA TRP A 456 -15.24 0.08 -19.03
C TRP A 456 -13.98 0.46 -19.82
N SER A 457 -14.08 1.39 -20.79
CA SER A 457 -12.92 1.95 -21.47
C SER A 457 -12.05 2.84 -20.59
N ASN A 458 -12.53 3.21 -19.39
CA ASN A 458 -11.78 4.00 -18.43
C ASN A 458 -12.16 3.64 -16.99
N ILE A 459 -11.53 4.32 -16.02
CA ILE A 459 -11.91 4.36 -14.61
C ILE A 459 -12.08 5.83 -14.17
N PRO A 460 -12.92 6.12 -13.16
CA PRO A 460 -13.18 7.49 -12.70
C PRO A 460 -11.97 8.16 -12.02
N LEU A 461 -10.95 7.39 -11.64
CA LEU A 461 -9.73 7.88 -10.99
C LEU A 461 -8.50 7.69 -11.88
N PRO A 462 -7.44 8.49 -11.71
CA PRO A 462 -6.12 8.16 -12.26
C PRO A 462 -5.69 6.72 -11.96
N ALA A 463 -5.02 6.07 -12.92
CA ALA A 463 -4.70 4.64 -12.83
C ALA A 463 -3.79 4.27 -11.66
N LYS A 464 -2.96 5.20 -11.17
CA LYS A 464 -2.18 4.99 -9.93
C LYS A 464 -3.04 4.79 -8.67
N PHE A 465 -4.27 5.29 -8.68
CA PHE A 465 -5.21 5.18 -7.56
C PHE A 465 -6.22 4.04 -7.77
N GLY A 466 -6.88 3.99 -8.92
CA GLY A 466 -7.93 3.00 -9.19
C GLY A 466 -7.43 1.67 -9.78
N GLY A 467 -6.19 1.64 -10.28
CA GLY A 467 -5.59 0.45 -10.88
C GLY A 467 -5.10 -0.54 -9.83
N SER A 468 -5.44 -1.81 -10.02
CA SER A 468 -4.90 -2.89 -9.20
C SER A 468 -3.40 -3.06 -9.46
N THR A 469 -2.62 -3.30 -8.41
CA THR A 469 -1.14 -3.33 -8.52
C THR A 469 -0.64 -4.60 -9.20
N ASP A 470 -1.46 -5.64 -9.22
CA ASP A 470 -1.13 -6.92 -9.82
C ASP A 470 -1.30 -6.96 -11.35
N ILE A 471 -1.78 -5.87 -11.97
CA ILE A 471 -1.89 -5.72 -13.43
C ILE A 471 -0.96 -4.64 -14.00
N LEU A 472 0.11 -4.31 -13.26
CA LEU A 472 1.09 -3.30 -13.66
C LEU A 472 2.19 -3.85 -14.58
N PHE A 473 2.45 -3.10 -15.65
CA PHE A 473 3.58 -3.25 -16.57
C PHE A 473 4.43 -1.96 -16.62
N GLU A 474 5.74 -2.12 -16.56
CA GLU A 474 6.69 -1.01 -16.68
C GLU A 474 7.98 -1.50 -17.38
N PRO A 475 8.64 -0.64 -18.19
CA PRO A 475 9.95 -0.96 -18.73
C PRO A 475 10.97 -1.18 -17.61
N LYS A 476 11.81 -2.20 -17.76
CA LYS A 476 12.85 -2.54 -16.80
C LYS A 476 14.10 -1.68 -16.96
#